data_AF-A0A927SWW0-F1
#
_entry.id   AF-A0A927SWW0-F1
#
_cell.length_a   1.000
_cell.length_b   1.000
_cell.length_c   1.000
_cell.angle_alpha   90.00
_cell.angle_beta   90.00
_cell.angle_gamma   90.00
#
_symmetry.space_group_name_H-M   'P 1'
#
loop_
_entity.id
_entity.type
_entity.pdbx_description
1 polymer ?
#
loop_
_entity_poly.entity_id
_entity_poly.type
_entity_poly.pdbx_seq_one_letter_code
_entity_poly.pdbx_strand_id
1 'polypeptide(L)'
;MERKEIFVTDLPSVFEPKENIETKVIDENKWCSFTYENNEYSGVALISNGGWCPEDIYYDPHLTGWYKIYVTFSEFRKPFMHMKLTSDKAYSIHTTMRIGNEQQEESFWRCADMTGEAIHITKKIVPGHHAALCAFRFVPMSDEEVQAYKAEALMTNTKRMYVHESVAPTFSKDAWCDLAARFKQADVEWYCAEVGGDITEHDSYDFLTEEAHKNGMKISYAVRMGMGNAYIGQNPQFQCMDRNGDEVFSASFAYPEVRKAKVEQLVAAASHGADAVEVIATYGLPYVLFEKPVADAFYEKYGEYPYEYPLDEPRLRALHSDIITGFFRELRAALDEKYGKNVIPIHLRGYNSIEDCNYLGFDVLRLAEEGLIDSVETHARRFYETVPAEIRKDDDNSKIDIEKFSKYLVECESTAILAENEACYAPSVNSRGEQVTPLTFVENVKQWTEFANKTGVRVYHGMSHYFQAGMALWHDNMHYPREKLCSLYENGGEGITIYGASAFYQVPVAWDLYSKAGHKDELPTMPDYPNGYNGYTAYRMLLIDGINYNRFQPIWGG
;
A
#
# COMPACT_ATOMS: atom_id res chain seq x y z
N MET A 1 -26.92 -0.10 -36.47
CA MET A 1 -27.50 -1.31 -35.85
C MET A 1 -27.54 -1.08 -34.36
N GLU A 2 -28.60 -1.51 -33.69
CA GLU A 2 -28.65 -1.47 -32.23
C GLU A 2 -27.54 -2.37 -31.68
N ARG A 3 -26.68 -1.81 -30.81
CA ARG A 3 -25.62 -2.57 -30.14
C ARG A 3 -26.29 -3.50 -29.14
N LYS A 4 -25.96 -4.80 -29.20
CA LYS A 4 -26.52 -5.82 -28.30
C LYS A 4 -25.48 -6.27 -27.29
N GLU A 5 -25.96 -6.70 -26.13
CA GLU A 5 -25.14 -7.44 -25.17
C GLU A 5 -24.64 -8.74 -25.80
N ILE A 6 -23.37 -9.05 -25.58
CA ILE A 6 -22.74 -10.30 -26.03
C ILE A 6 -22.26 -11.05 -24.81
N PHE A 7 -22.60 -12.34 -24.75
CA PHE A 7 -22.14 -13.24 -23.70
C PHE A 7 -21.49 -14.47 -24.32
N VAL A 8 -20.22 -14.70 -23.98
CA VAL A 8 -19.38 -15.74 -24.58
C VAL A 8 -19.02 -16.74 -23.50
N THR A 9 -19.52 -17.97 -23.63
CA THR A 9 -19.27 -19.05 -22.67
C THR A 9 -18.48 -20.23 -23.26
N ASP A 10 -18.34 -20.31 -24.60
CA ASP A 10 -17.49 -21.28 -25.30
C ASP A 10 -16.21 -20.57 -25.77
N LEU A 11 -15.21 -20.52 -24.90
CA LEU A 11 -14.01 -19.73 -25.13
C LEU A 11 -13.07 -20.33 -26.19
N PRO A 12 -12.78 -21.65 -26.21
CA PRO A 12 -11.91 -22.24 -27.23
C PRO A 12 -12.34 -21.95 -28.66
N SER A 13 -13.64 -21.80 -28.93
CA SER A 13 -14.13 -21.53 -30.29
C SER A 13 -13.88 -20.09 -30.75
N VAL A 14 -13.66 -19.14 -29.83
CA VAL A 14 -13.46 -17.72 -30.18
C VAL A 14 -12.02 -17.21 -30.05
N PHE A 15 -11.18 -17.88 -29.26
CA PHE A 15 -9.78 -17.47 -29.06
C PHE A 15 -8.85 -17.96 -30.16
N GLU A 16 -7.83 -17.17 -30.50
CA GLU A 16 -6.77 -17.50 -31.45
C GLU A 16 -5.38 -17.27 -30.80
N PRO A 17 -4.31 -17.92 -31.28
CA PRO A 17 -4.33 -18.94 -32.31
C PRO A 17 -4.78 -20.30 -31.75
N LYS A 18 -5.57 -21.07 -32.51
CA LYS A 18 -6.10 -22.37 -32.04
C LYS A 18 -5.03 -23.36 -31.56
N GLU A 19 -3.82 -23.32 -32.11
CA GLU A 19 -2.72 -24.20 -31.71
C GLU A 19 -2.24 -24.00 -30.28
N ASN A 20 -2.52 -22.83 -29.67
CA ASN A 20 -2.20 -22.51 -28.27
C ASN A 20 -3.27 -23.03 -27.29
N ILE A 21 -4.32 -23.68 -27.80
CA ILE A 21 -5.40 -24.27 -27.02
C ILE A 21 -5.40 -25.78 -27.22
N GLU A 22 -5.29 -26.54 -26.14
CA GLU A 22 -5.36 -28.00 -26.16
C GLU A 22 -6.68 -28.47 -25.55
N THR A 23 -7.36 -29.37 -26.25
CA THR A 23 -8.71 -29.84 -25.88
C THR A 23 -8.72 -31.27 -25.36
N LYS A 24 -7.62 -32.01 -25.51
CA LYS A 24 -7.59 -33.46 -25.24
C LYS A 24 -6.47 -33.90 -24.31
N VAL A 25 -5.39 -33.14 -24.23
CA VAL A 25 -4.17 -33.54 -23.49
C VAL A 25 -3.75 -32.40 -22.57
N ILE A 26 -3.20 -32.72 -21.41
CA ILE A 26 -2.59 -31.70 -20.55
C ILE A 26 -1.25 -31.28 -21.17
N ASP A 27 -1.09 -30.00 -21.48
CA ASP A 27 0.14 -29.39 -21.98
C ASP A 27 0.43 -28.11 -21.18
N GLU A 28 1.60 -28.03 -20.54
CA GLU A 28 1.99 -26.90 -19.70
C GLU A 28 2.25 -25.61 -20.48
N ASN A 29 2.39 -25.70 -21.81
CA ASN A 29 2.61 -24.58 -22.73
C ASN A 29 1.33 -24.16 -23.46
N LYS A 30 0.18 -24.76 -23.15
CA LYS A 30 -1.11 -24.45 -23.79
C LYS A 30 -2.22 -24.20 -22.79
N TRP A 31 -3.25 -23.51 -23.25
CA TRP A 31 -4.49 -23.39 -22.51
C TRP A 31 -5.29 -24.68 -22.67
N CYS A 32 -5.61 -25.36 -21.57
CA CYS A 32 -6.45 -26.55 -21.62
C CYS A 32 -7.92 -26.13 -21.61
N SER A 33 -8.78 -26.81 -22.37
CA SER A 33 -10.22 -26.56 -22.30
C SER A 33 -10.96 -27.61 -21.47
N PHE A 34 -12.04 -27.22 -20.78
CA PHE A 34 -12.97 -28.15 -20.14
C PHE A 34 -14.40 -27.63 -20.22
N THR A 35 -15.38 -28.53 -20.30
CA THR A 35 -16.80 -28.17 -20.29
C THR A 35 -17.29 -27.93 -18.87
N TYR A 36 -18.18 -26.96 -18.68
CA TYR A 36 -18.77 -26.68 -17.37
C TYR A 36 -20.26 -26.34 -17.48
N GLU A 37 -20.97 -26.54 -16.38
CA GLU A 37 -22.34 -26.07 -16.17
C GLU A 37 -22.41 -25.43 -14.78
N ASN A 38 -23.01 -24.25 -14.68
CA ASN A 38 -23.38 -23.62 -13.43
C ASN A 38 -24.92 -23.46 -13.34
N ASN A 39 -25.43 -22.80 -12.31
CA ASN A 39 -26.86 -22.62 -12.11
C ASN A 39 -27.57 -21.73 -13.14
N GLU A 40 -26.83 -20.96 -13.95
CA GLU A 40 -27.38 -20.00 -14.92
C GLU A 40 -27.06 -20.39 -16.38
N TYR A 41 -25.89 -20.96 -16.65
CA TYR A 41 -25.42 -21.27 -18.00
C TYR A 41 -24.39 -22.40 -18.04
N SER A 42 -24.09 -22.85 -19.26
CA SER A 42 -23.03 -23.82 -19.56
C SER A 42 -22.09 -23.30 -20.65
N GLY A 43 -20.91 -23.89 -20.74
CA GLY A 43 -19.88 -23.45 -21.67
C GLY A 43 -18.64 -24.34 -21.70
N VAL A 44 -17.59 -23.81 -22.34
CA VAL A 44 -16.26 -24.41 -22.39
C VAL A 44 -15.25 -23.37 -21.92
N ALA A 45 -14.65 -23.64 -20.77
CA ALA A 45 -13.69 -22.79 -20.09
C ALA A 45 -12.26 -23.08 -20.57
N LEU A 46 -11.34 -22.16 -20.30
CA LEU A 46 -9.91 -22.31 -20.50
C LEU A 46 -9.19 -22.33 -19.14
N ILE A 47 -8.27 -23.27 -18.93
CA ILE A 47 -7.50 -23.42 -17.70
C ILE A 47 -6.00 -23.54 -17.95
N SER A 48 -5.22 -23.03 -17.00
CA SER A 48 -3.79 -23.23 -16.89
C SER A 48 -3.40 -23.40 -15.42
N ASN A 49 -2.66 -24.46 -15.09
CA ASN A 49 -2.30 -24.76 -13.70
C ASN A 49 -1.16 -23.89 -13.15
N GLY A 50 -1.02 -23.89 -11.81
CA GLY A 50 0.11 -23.29 -11.11
C GLY A 50 1.45 -23.76 -11.68
N GLY A 51 2.30 -22.81 -12.09
CA GLY A 51 3.61 -23.08 -12.68
C GLY A 51 3.62 -23.25 -14.21
N TRP A 52 2.46 -23.38 -14.86
CA TRP A 52 2.39 -23.42 -16.33
C TRP A 52 2.54 -22.03 -16.94
N CYS A 53 3.00 -21.96 -18.19
CA CYS A 53 3.20 -20.73 -18.95
C CYS A 53 2.62 -20.91 -20.37
N PRO A 54 1.30 -20.96 -20.49
CA PRO A 54 0.69 -21.15 -21.80
C PRO A 54 1.02 -19.98 -22.72
N GLU A 55 1.19 -20.27 -23.99
CA GLU A 55 1.38 -19.24 -25.01
C GLU A 55 0.17 -18.28 -25.07
N ASP A 56 0.42 -17.04 -25.48
CA ASP A 56 -0.58 -15.98 -25.52
C ASP A 56 -1.74 -16.34 -26.46
N ILE A 57 -2.95 -15.94 -26.08
CA ILE A 57 -4.15 -16.06 -26.92
C ILE A 57 -4.87 -14.72 -26.97
N TYR A 58 -5.67 -14.49 -28.01
CA TYR A 58 -6.48 -13.30 -28.15
C TYR A 58 -7.87 -13.61 -28.71
N TYR A 59 -8.82 -12.74 -28.39
CA TYR A 59 -10.20 -12.80 -28.84
C TYR A 59 -10.61 -11.44 -29.40
N ASP A 60 -10.93 -11.39 -30.70
CA ASP A 60 -11.56 -10.24 -31.35
C ASP A 60 -13.08 -10.45 -31.37
N PRO A 61 -13.87 -9.71 -30.58
CA PRO A 61 -15.31 -9.85 -30.56
C PRO A 61 -16.00 -9.15 -31.75
N HIS A 62 -15.23 -8.48 -32.62
CA HIS A 62 -15.71 -7.67 -33.74
C HIS A 62 -16.76 -6.63 -33.33
N LEU A 63 -16.56 -6.03 -32.16
CA LEU A 63 -17.44 -5.03 -31.58
C LEU A 63 -17.09 -3.62 -32.08
N THR A 64 -18.05 -2.70 -31.94
CA THR A 64 -17.86 -1.29 -32.27
C THR A 64 -18.58 -0.42 -31.25
N GLY A 65 -17.90 0.61 -30.76
CA GLY A 65 -18.37 1.51 -29.72
C GLY A 65 -18.03 1.03 -28.31
N TRP A 66 -18.61 1.71 -27.31
CA TRP A 66 -18.26 1.51 -25.91
C TRP A 66 -19.05 0.39 -25.24
N TYR A 67 -18.36 -0.40 -24.42
CA TYR A 67 -18.89 -1.52 -23.66
C TYR A 67 -18.34 -1.54 -22.23
N LYS A 68 -19.18 -1.97 -21.28
CA LYS A 68 -18.75 -2.51 -19.98
C LYS A 68 -18.38 -3.98 -20.19
N ILE A 69 -17.19 -4.36 -19.75
CA ILE A 69 -16.65 -5.71 -19.94
C ILE A 69 -16.59 -6.40 -18.58
N TYR A 70 -17.19 -7.59 -18.50
CA TYR A 70 -17.16 -8.45 -17.33
C TYR A 70 -16.48 -9.78 -17.69
N VAL A 71 -15.83 -10.38 -16.71
CA VAL A 71 -15.03 -11.60 -16.89
C VAL A 71 -15.38 -12.58 -15.80
N THR A 72 -15.72 -13.81 -16.18
CA THR A 72 -16.01 -14.89 -15.25
C THR A 72 -14.81 -15.81 -15.09
N PHE A 73 -14.38 -16.02 -13.86
CA PHE A 73 -13.35 -16.98 -13.50
C PHE A 73 -13.91 -18.11 -12.66
N SER A 74 -13.31 -19.30 -12.75
CA SER A 74 -13.54 -20.36 -11.78
C SER A 74 -12.49 -20.32 -10.66
N GLU A 75 -12.94 -20.56 -9.44
CA GLU A 75 -12.07 -20.60 -8.26
C GLU A 75 -11.26 -21.91 -8.21
N PHE A 76 -10.21 -22.00 -9.02
CA PHE A 76 -9.14 -22.97 -8.83
C PHE A 76 -7.95 -22.24 -8.20
N ARG A 77 -7.71 -22.45 -6.90
CA ARG A 77 -6.46 -22.05 -6.20
C ARG A 77 -5.92 -20.66 -6.62
N LYS A 78 -6.71 -19.60 -6.40
CA LYS A 78 -6.40 -18.19 -6.72
C LYS A 78 -6.14 -17.96 -8.21
N PRO A 79 -7.21 -17.89 -9.05
CA PRO A 79 -7.05 -17.61 -10.47
C PRO A 79 -6.33 -16.27 -10.67
N PHE A 80 -5.37 -16.23 -11.58
CA PHE A 80 -4.52 -15.08 -11.85
C PHE A 80 -4.29 -14.97 -13.35
N MET A 81 -4.82 -13.92 -13.96
CA MET A 81 -4.79 -13.75 -15.40
C MET A 81 -4.33 -12.35 -15.78
N HIS A 82 -3.50 -12.25 -16.81
CA HIS A 82 -3.13 -10.98 -17.39
C HIS A 82 -3.99 -10.75 -18.62
N MET A 83 -4.68 -9.61 -18.67
CA MET A 83 -5.54 -9.23 -19.79
C MET A 83 -5.24 -7.81 -20.24
N LYS A 84 -5.31 -7.57 -21.54
CA LYS A 84 -5.22 -6.22 -22.12
C LYS A 84 -6.02 -6.12 -23.40
N LEU A 85 -6.34 -4.91 -23.83
CA LEU A 85 -6.83 -4.63 -25.17
C LEU A 85 -5.64 -4.43 -26.13
N THR A 86 -5.91 -4.37 -27.42
CA THR A 86 -4.87 -4.27 -28.44
C THR A 86 -4.15 -2.93 -28.35
N SER A 87 -4.86 -1.83 -28.09
CA SER A 87 -4.27 -0.51 -27.87
C SER A 87 -3.60 -0.31 -26.52
N ASP A 88 -3.79 -1.22 -25.57
CA ASP A 88 -3.11 -1.14 -24.28
C ASP A 88 -1.63 -1.46 -24.44
N LYS A 89 -0.81 -0.62 -23.82
CA LYS A 89 0.63 -0.81 -23.72
C LYS A 89 1.03 -1.93 -22.75
N ALA A 90 0.13 -2.29 -21.83
CA ALA A 90 0.46 -3.06 -20.64
C ALA A 90 -0.70 -3.99 -20.24
N TYR A 91 -0.39 -5.06 -19.54
CA TYR A 91 -1.37 -6.01 -19.02
C TYR A 91 -1.92 -5.59 -17.65
N SER A 92 -3.24 -5.59 -17.55
CA SER A 92 -3.94 -5.59 -16.26
C SER A 92 -3.98 -7.00 -15.67
N ILE A 93 -3.79 -7.13 -14.36
CA ILE A 93 -3.97 -8.41 -13.65
C ILE A 93 -5.40 -8.47 -13.15
N HIS A 94 -6.04 -9.62 -13.36
CA HIS A 94 -7.37 -9.93 -12.86
C HIS A 94 -7.34 -11.24 -12.06
N THR A 95 -8.08 -11.27 -10.97
CA THR A 95 -8.15 -12.42 -10.03
C THR A 95 -9.48 -12.40 -9.28
N THR A 96 -9.81 -13.48 -8.57
CA THR A 96 -11.08 -13.62 -7.84
C THR A 96 -10.89 -13.40 -6.35
N MET A 97 -11.95 -12.95 -5.69
CA MET A 97 -12.00 -12.81 -4.24
C MET A 97 -12.51 -14.10 -3.60
N ARG A 98 -11.64 -15.10 -3.46
CA ARG A 98 -11.84 -16.36 -2.71
C ARG A 98 -13.23 -16.53 -2.05
N ILE A 99 -14.15 -17.21 -2.72
CA ILE A 99 -15.57 -17.29 -2.35
C ILE A 99 -15.92 -18.69 -1.85
N GLY A 100 -15.47 -19.06 -0.65
CA GLY A 100 -16.03 -20.23 0.06
C GLY A 100 -16.27 -21.48 -0.84
N ASN A 101 -17.52 -21.96 -0.92
CA ASN A 101 -17.90 -23.10 -1.76
C ASN A 101 -18.54 -22.71 -3.12
N GLU A 102 -18.56 -21.41 -3.46
CA GLU A 102 -19.08 -20.86 -4.71
C GLU A 102 -17.94 -20.78 -5.74
N GLN A 103 -18.16 -21.34 -6.94
CA GLN A 103 -17.05 -21.87 -7.74
C GLN A 103 -16.72 -21.06 -8.98
N GLN A 104 -17.54 -20.06 -9.29
CA GLN A 104 -17.28 -19.09 -10.34
C GLN A 104 -17.67 -17.68 -9.91
N GLU A 105 -16.90 -16.69 -10.33
CA GLU A 105 -17.06 -15.27 -10.04
C GLU A 105 -17.01 -14.48 -11.34
N GLU A 106 -18.09 -13.80 -11.72
CA GLU A 106 -18.09 -12.76 -12.76
C GLU A 106 -17.81 -11.40 -12.13
N SER A 107 -16.66 -10.80 -12.42
CA SER A 107 -16.33 -9.45 -11.96
C SER A 107 -16.23 -8.47 -13.12
N PHE A 108 -16.53 -7.21 -12.83
CA PHE A 108 -16.28 -6.09 -13.75
C PHE A 108 -14.77 -5.96 -14.02
N TRP A 109 -14.40 -5.81 -15.29
CA TRP A 109 -13.02 -5.54 -15.70
C TRP A 109 -12.81 -4.05 -15.99
N ARG A 110 -13.55 -3.50 -16.98
CA ARG A 110 -13.49 -2.06 -17.32
C ARG A 110 -14.58 -1.65 -18.33
N CYS A 111 -14.66 -0.33 -18.54
CA CYS A 111 -15.31 0.28 -19.70
C CYS A 111 -14.28 0.58 -20.80
N ALA A 112 -14.58 0.26 -22.07
CA ALA A 112 -13.70 0.58 -23.19
C ALA A 112 -14.46 0.74 -24.52
N ASP A 113 -13.88 1.51 -25.44
CA ASP A 113 -14.27 1.51 -26.86
C ASP A 113 -13.69 0.26 -27.52
N MET A 114 -14.55 -0.68 -27.92
CA MET A 114 -14.12 -1.95 -28.51
C MET A 114 -13.88 -1.87 -30.02
N THR A 115 -13.96 -0.67 -30.62
CA THR A 115 -13.76 -0.49 -32.06
C THR A 115 -12.34 -0.84 -32.48
N GLY A 116 -12.17 -1.99 -33.14
CA GLY A 116 -10.86 -2.47 -33.60
C GLY A 116 -9.98 -3.05 -32.48
N GLU A 117 -10.58 -3.39 -31.33
CA GLU A 117 -9.87 -3.96 -30.20
C GLU A 117 -10.11 -5.46 -30.08
N ALA A 118 -9.04 -6.20 -29.87
CA ALA A 118 -9.07 -7.58 -29.37
C ALA A 118 -8.62 -7.64 -27.90
N ILE A 119 -9.15 -8.60 -27.15
CA ILE A 119 -8.70 -8.95 -25.80
C ILE A 119 -7.53 -9.92 -25.92
N HIS A 120 -6.37 -9.55 -25.41
CA HIS A 120 -5.18 -10.39 -25.30
C HIS A 120 -5.09 -10.96 -23.90
N ILE A 121 -4.81 -12.25 -23.80
CA ILE A 121 -4.70 -12.99 -22.55
C ILE A 121 -3.35 -13.69 -22.51
N THR A 122 -2.68 -13.52 -21.38
CA THR A 122 -1.45 -14.24 -21.07
C THR A 122 -1.44 -14.72 -19.62
N LYS A 123 -0.60 -15.71 -19.35
CA LYS A 123 -0.27 -16.14 -18.00
C LYS A 123 1.24 -16.29 -17.87
N LYS A 124 1.87 -15.23 -17.38
CA LYS A 124 3.27 -15.25 -16.93
C LYS A 124 3.41 -16.19 -15.74
N ILE A 125 4.58 -16.85 -15.62
CA ILE A 125 4.86 -17.81 -14.54
C ILE A 125 4.79 -17.09 -13.20
N VAL A 126 3.73 -17.39 -12.44
CA VAL A 126 3.63 -17.08 -11.02
C VAL A 126 3.41 -18.40 -10.29
N PRO A 127 4.40 -18.89 -9.55
CA PRO A 127 4.27 -20.14 -8.80
C PRO A 127 3.01 -20.16 -7.93
N GLY A 128 2.29 -21.28 -7.95
CA GLY A 128 1.09 -21.50 -7.15
C GLY A 128 -0.20 -20.82 -7.63
N HIS A 129 -0.17 -20.05 -8.72
CA HIS A 129 -1.36 -19.38 -9.25
C HIS A 129 -1.87 -20.06 -10.52
N HIS A 130 -3.14 -20.47 -10.49
CA HIS A 130 -3.82 -21.05 -11.65
C HIS A 130 -4.50 -19.94 -12.44
N ALA A 131 -5.05 -20.24 -13.61
CA ALA A 131 -6.02 -19.38 -14.28
C ALA A 131 -7.12 -20.27 -14.82
N ALA A 132 -8.37 -19.94 -14.57
CA ALA A 132 -9.52 -20.66 -15.10
C ALA A 132 -10.57 -19.66 -15.55
N LEU A 133 -10.61 -19.38 -16.84
CA LEU A 133 -11.48 -18.41 -17.47
C LEU A 133 -12.71 -19.11 -18.02
N CYS A 134 -13.90 -18.63 -17.66
CA CYS A 134 -15.16 -19.30 -17.98
C CYS A 134 -16.01 -18.51 -18.99
N ALA A 135 -16.08 -17.18 -18.88
CA ALA A 135 -16.91 -16.38 -19.76
C ALA A 135 -16.45 -14.92 -19.89
N PHE A 136 -16.89 -14.27 -20.97
CA PHE A 136 -16.88 -12.81 -21.13
C PHE A 136 -18.30 -12.30 -21.34
N ARG A 137 -18.62 -11.14 -20.75
CA ARG A 137 -19.87 -10.41 -21.02
C ARG A 137 -19.57 -8.98 -21.41
N PHE A 138 -20.13 -8.55 -22.54
CA PHE A 138 -19.98 -7.21 -23.09
C PHE A 138 -21.34 -6.52 -23.09
N VAL A 139 -21.51 -5.54 -22.23
CA VAL A 139 -22.76 -4.77 -22.11
C VAL A 139 -22.57 -3.42 -22.81
N PRO A 140 -23.31 -3.12 -23.90
CA PRO A 140 -23.14 -1.87 -24.61
C PRO A 140 -23.50 -0.68 -23.72
N MET A 141 -22.68 0.37 -23.76
CA MET A 141 -22.93 1.61 -23.04
C MET A 141 -23.73 2.59 -23.91
N SER A 142 -24.75 3.22 -23.32
CA SER A 142 -25.45 4.37 -23.89
C SER A 142 -24.50 5.56 -24.09
N ASP A 143 -24.86 6.49 -24.97
CA ASP A 143 -24.04 7.68 -25.21
C ASP A 143 -23.90 8.51 -23.92
N GLU A 144 -24.95 8.58 -23.10
CA GLU A 144 -24.96 9.23 -21.79
C GLU A 144 -23.97 8.57 -20.81
N GLU A 145 -23.96 7.23 -20.72
CA GLU A 145 -22.98 6.50 -19.88
C GLU A 145 -21.55 6.73 -20.36
N VAL A 146 -21.32 6.79 -21.67
CA VAL A 146 -19.99 7.06 -22.25
C VAL A 146 -19.54 8.47 -21.91
N GLN A 147 -20.42 9.47 -22.03
CA GLN A 147 -20.08 10.85 -21.66
C GLN A 147 -19.81 10.95 -20.15
N ALA A 148 -20.61 10.30 -19.31
CA ALA A 148 -20.40 10.27 -17.87
C ALA A 148 -19.05 9.66 -17.52
N TYR A 149 -18.72 8.48 -18.06
CA TYR A 149 -17.44 7.81 -17.85
C TYR A 149 -16.25 8.65 -18.32
N LYS A 150 -16.35 9.29 -19.49
CA LYS A 150 -15.29 10.18 -20.01
C LYS A 150 -15.12 11.43 -19.16
N ALA A 151 -16.21 12.01 -18.66
CA ALA A 151 -16.17 13.15 -17.77
C ALA A 151 -15.53 12.79 -16.43
N GLU A 152 -15.90 11.63 -15.87
CA GLU A 152 -15.31 11.05 -14.65
C GLU A 152 -13.78 10.88 -14.79
N ALA A 153 -13.32 10.27 -15.90
CA ALA A 153 -11.90 10.06 -16.15
C ALA A 153 -11.07 11.36 -16.27
N LEU A 154 -11.73 12.50 -16.53
CA LEU A 154 -11.10 13.83 -16.60
C LEU A 154 -11.17 14.60 -15.28
N MET A 155 -11.84 14.07 -14.26
CA MET A 155 -11.92 14.71 -12.94
C MET A 155 -10.53 14.70 -12.27
N THR A 156 -10.05 15.90 -11.96
CA THR A 156 -8.80 16.09 -11.20
C THR A 156 -9.05 16.37 -9.72
N ASN A 157 -10.27 16.79 -9.36
CA ASN A 157 -10.68 17.08 -7.99
C ASN A 157 -10.96 15.82 -7.13
N THR A 158 -10.99 14.65 -7.77
CA THR A 158 -11.09 13.33 -7.12
C THR A 158 -9.71 12.73 -6.85
N LYS A 159 -8.62 13.26 -7.43
CA LYS A 159 -7.25 12.77 -7.17
C LYS A 159 -6.85 13.04 -5.71
N ARG A 160 -7.06 12.02 -4.87
CA ARG A 160 -6.92 12.06 -3.39
C ARG A 160 -6.12 10.88 -2.84
N MET A 161 -5.73 9.96 -3.72
CA MET A 161 -5.03 8.75 -3.33
C MET A 161 -3.52 8.92 -3.46
N TYR A 162 -2.82 8.58 -2.38
CA TYR A 162 -1.38 8.44 -2.33
C TYR A 162 -1.06 6.95 -2.32
N VAL A 163 -0.45 6.46 -3.38
CA VAL A 163 -0.14 5.03 -3.53
C VAL A 163 1.32 4.82 -3.26
N HIS A 164 1.65 4.08 -2.21
CA HIS A 164 3.01 3.71 -1.90
C HIS A 164 3.29 2.27 -2.30
N GLU A 165 4.36 2.09 -3.05
CA GLU A 165 4.86 0.80 -3.48
C GLU A 165 6.27 0.59 -2.92
N SER A 166 6.48 -0.56 -2.29
CA SER A 166 7.83 -1.05 -1.96
C SER A 166 8.41 -1.67 -3.24
N VAL A 167 8.66 -0.84 -4.23
CA VAL A 167 9.08 -1.28 -5.55
C VAL A 167 10.57 -1.57 -5.50
N ALA A 168 10.90 -2.86 -5.56
CA ALA A 168 12.28 -3.24 -5.71
C ALA A 168 12.78 -2.68 -7.06
N PRO A 169 13.98 -2.06 -7.12
CA PRO A 169 14.62 -1.62 -8.37
C PRO A 169 14.82 -2.76 -9.40
N THR A 170 14.43 -3.99 -9.05
CA THR A 170 14.45 -5.20 -9.88
C THR A 170 13.26 -5.34 -10.85
N PHE A 171 12.25 -4.47 -10.80
CA PHE A 171 11.16 -4.55 -11.79
C PHE A 171 11.65 -4.17 -13.18
N SER A 172 11.25 -4.97 -14.18
CA SER A 172 11.49 -4.65 -15.58
C SER A 172 10.66 -3.43 -15.99
N LYS A 173 11.11 -2.72 -17.04
CA LYS A 173 10.34 -1.60 -17.62
C LYS A 173 8.90 -2.01 -17.97
N ASP A 174 8.70 -3.23 -18.43
CA ASP A 174 7.36 -3.76 -18.73
C ASP A 174 6.51 -3.92 -17.47
N ALA A 175 7.08 -4.43 -16.37
CA ALA A 175 6.36 -4.55 -15.10
C ALA A 175 5.92 -3.17 -14.56
N TRP A 176 6.73 -2.14 -14.81
CA TRP A 176 6.40 -0.76 -14.48
C TRP A 176 5.29 -0.19 -15.36
N CYS A 177 5.34 -0.41 -16.68
CA CYS A 177 4.23 -0.07 -17.57
C CYS A 177 2.93 -0.75 -17.11
N ASP A 178 3.01 -2.05 -16.76
CA ASP A 178 1.89 -2.84 -16.27
C ASP A 178 1.32 -2.25 -14.97
N LEU A 179 2.16 -1.71 -14.10
CA LEU A 179 1.77 -1.07 -12.84
C LEU A 179 1.17 0.32 -13.07
N ALA A 180 1.84 1.20 -13.81
CA ALA A 180 1.40 2.57 -14.07
C ALA A 180 0.07 2.62 -14.83
N ALA A 181 -0.13 1.72 -15.80
CA ALA A 181 -1.36 1.62 -16.57
C ALA A 181 -2.60 1.37 -15.70
N ARG A 182 -2.44 0.74 -14.52
CA ARG A 182 -3.56 0.45 -13.59
C ARG A 182 -4.04 1.69 -12.86
N PHE A 183 -3.14 2.60 -12.57
CA PHE A 183 -3.47 3.84 -11.88
C PHE A 183 -4.03 4.92 -12.79
N LYS A 184 -3.82 4.78 -14.10
CA LYS A 184 -4.31 5.73 -15.10
C LYS A 184 -5.79 6.07 -14.94
N GLN A 185 -6.60 5.09 -14.52
CA GLN A 185 -8.04 5.23 -14.33
C GLN A 185 -8.44 5.42 -12.86
N ALA A 186 -7.49 5.43 -11.94
CA ALA A 186 -7.74 5.57 -10.51
C ALA A 186 -7.55 7.01 -10.03
N ASP A 187 -8.06 7.31 -8.84
CA ASP A 187 -7.93 8.60 -8.14
C ASP A 187 -6.54 8.87 -7.56
N VAL A 188 -5.49 8.33 -8.18
CA VAL A 188 -4.10 8.53 -7.76
C VAL A 188 -3.66 9.95 -8.05
N GLU A 189 -3.32 10.66 -6.99
CA GLU A 189 -2.62 11.94 -7.07
C GLU A 189 -1.10 11.72 -7.05
N TRP A 190 -0.64 10.90 -6.11
CA TRP A 190 0.77 10.60 -5.90
C TRP A 190 1.02 9.11 -6.04
N TYR A 191 1.93 8.79 -6.95
CA TYR A 191 2.59 7.51 -6.98
C TYR A 191 3.91 7.62 -6.21
N CYS A 192 4.11 6.76 -5.23
CA CYS A 192 5.31 6.75 -4.42
C CYS A 192 6.07 5.45 -4.61
N ALA A 193 7.33 5.59 -5.01
CA ALA A 193 8.26 4.48 -5.13
C ALA A 193 9.28 4.51 -4.00
N GLU A 194 9.28 3.45 -3.20
CA GLU A 194 10.33 3.24 -2.21
C GLU A 194 11.67 2.98 -2.90
N VAL A 195 12.71 3.68 -2.46
CA VAL A 195 14.07 3.57 -2.98
C VAL A 195 14.81 2.47 -2.23
N GLY A 196 15.08 1.36 -2.91
CA GLY A 196 15.98 0.32 -2.42
C GLY A 196 17.43 0.57 -2.84
N GLY A 197 18.36 0.50 -1.89
CA GLY A 197 19.80 0.57 -2.18
C GLY A 197 20.32 1.96 -2.54
N ASP A 198 21.38 2.00 -3.36
CA ASP A 198 21.94 3.24 -3.90
C ASP A 198 21.13 3.68 -5.12
N ILE A 199 20.41 4.80 -4.99
CA ILE A 199 19.56 5.34 -6.05
C ILE A 199 20.36 5.77 -7.29
N THR A 200 21.63 6.12 -7.11
CA THR A 200 22.46 6.69 -8.18
C THR A 200 22.85 5.68 -9.26
N GLU A 201 22.62 4.38 -9.03
CA GLU A 201 23.05 3.30 -9.94
C GLU A 201 21.93 2.81 -10.89
N HIS A 202 20.78 3.47 -10.94
CA HIS A 202 19.58 2.88 -11.56
C HIS A 202 18.82 3.82 -12.52
N ASP A 203 19.03 3.63 -13.83
CA ASP A 203 18.23 4.24 -14.93
C ASP A 203 16.72 3.89 -14.87
N SER A 204 16.32 2.96 -14.00
CA SER A 204 14.91 2.58 -13.82
C SER A 204 14.08 3.67 -13.16
N TYR A 205 14.70 4.55 -12.36
CA TYR A 205 13.99 5.65 -11.70
C TYR A 205 13.57 6.73 -12.72
N ASP A 206 14.46 7.18 -13.60
CA ASP A 206 14.11 8.15 -14.66
C ASP A 206 12.95 7.64 -15.53
N PHE A 207 13.01 6.36 -15.91
CA PHE A 207 11.94 5.71 -16.66
C PHE A 207 10.61 5.71 -15.90
N LEU A 208 10.66 5.44 -14.60
CA LEU A 208 9.47 5.42 -13.75
C LEU A 208 8.84 6.81 -13.63
N THR A 209 9.64 7.85 -13.44
CA THR A 209 9.18 9.24 -13.45
C THR A 209 8.47 9.57 -14.76
N GLU A 210 9.11 9.27 -15.90
CA GLU A 210 8.49 9.51 -17.20
C GLU A 210 7.16 8.78 -17.37
N GLU A 211 7.08 7.52 -16.93
CA GLU A 211 5.86 6.73 -17.05
C GLU A 211 4.76 7.22 -16.10
N ALA A 212 5.09 7.65 -14.89
CA ALA A 212 4.14 8.28 -13.98
C ALA A 212 3.54 9.56 -14.60
N HIS A 213 4.39 10.45 -15.13
CA HIS A 213 3.96 11.68 -15.79
C HIS A 213 3.13 11.43 -17.06
N LYS A 214 3.50 10.44 -17.89
CA LYS A 214 2.70 10.03 -19.07
C LYS A 214 1.29 9.58 -18.70
N ASN A 215 1.09 9.08 -17.49
CA ASN A 215 -0.20 8.66 -16.95
C ASN A 215 -0.88 9.73 -16.09
N GLY A 216 -0.34 10.96 -16.05
CA GLY A 216 -0.94 12.09 -15.34
C GLY A 216 -0.82 12.03 -13.82
N MET A 217 0.09 11.20 -13.29
CA MET A 217 0.37 11.10 -11.86
C MET A 217 1.59 11.95 -11.48
N LYS A 218 1.63 12.42 -10.25
CA LYS A 218 2.87 12.91 -9.63
C LYS A 218 3.65 11.74 -9.06
N ILE A 219 4.98 11.86 -9.00
CA ILE A 219 5.84 10.85 -8.40
C ILE A 219 6.62 11.37 -7.20
N SER A 220 6.64 10.58 -6.13
CA SER A 220 7.51 10.77 -4.97
C SER A 220 8.47 9.61 -4.84
N TYR A 221 9.73 9.89 -4.48
CA TYR A 221 10.68 8.85 -4.08
C TYR A 221 10.84 8.81 -2.57
N ALA A 222 10.54 7.64 -2.00
CA ALA A 222 10.53 7.46 -0.57
C ALA A 222 11.77 6.74 -0.08
N VAL A 223 12.42 7.32 0.93
CA VAL A 223 13.64 6.79 1.52
C VAL A 223 13.36 6.43 2.97
N ARG A 224 13.67 5.18 3.35
CA ARG A 224 13.65 4.74 4.76
C ARG A 224 14.57 5.63 5.58
N MET A 225 14.05 6.14 6.70
CA MET A 225 14.84 7.02 7.56
C MET A 225 16.00 6.28 8.19
N GLY A 226 15.79 5.04 8.67
CA GLY A 226 16.89 4.23 9.19
C GLY A 226 17.95 3.93 8.14
N MET A 227 19.20 3.95 8.57
CA MET A 227 20.34 3.54 7.73
C MET A 227 20.55 2.04 7.86
N GLY A 228 20.60 1.34 6.73
CA GLY A 228 20.71 -0.11 6.70
C GLY A 228 22.06 -0.65 7.20
N ASN A 229 22.12 -1.97 7.35
CA ASN A 229 23.25 -2.73 7.89
C ASN A 229 24.60 -2.37 7.26
N ALA A 230 24.61 -2.08 5.95
CA ALA A 230 25.83 -1.73 5.23
C ALA A 230 26.46 -0.43 5.72
N TYR A 231 25.65 0.60 6.02
CA TYR A 231 26.16 1.88 6.50
C TYR A 231 26.74 1.75 7.91
N ILE A 232 26.02 1.07 8.81
CA ILE A 232 26.48 0.82 10.18
C ILE A 232 27.74 -0.04 10.19
N GLY A 233 27.81 -1.10 9.39
CA GLY A 233 29.01 -1.94 9.31
C GLY A 233 30.28 -1.17 8.89
N GLN A 234 30.12 -0.09 8.11
CA GLN A 234 31.22 0.79 7.72
C GLN A 234 31.45 1.96 8.69
N ASN A 235 30.45 2.30 9.51
CA ASN A 235 30.47 3.44 10.42
C ASN A 235 29.90 3.09 11.81
N PRO A 236 30.47 2.11 12.52
CA PRO A 236 29.93 1.65 13.80
C PRO A 236 29.92 2.74 14.88
N GLN A 237 30.80 3.75 14.77
CA GLN A 237 30.85 4.88 15.70
C GLN A 237 29.58 5.75 15.69
N PHE A 238 28.70 5.60 14.71
CA PHE A 238 27.45 6.36 14.59
C PHE A 238 26.22 5.59 15.05
N GLN A 239 26.39 4.43 15.69
CA GLN A 239 25.27 3.65 16.21
C GLN A 239 24.52 4.39 17.33
N CYS A 240 23.21 4.15 17.39
CA CYS A 240 22.41 4.45 18.57
C CYS A 240 22.93 3.62 19.75
N MET A 241 22.92 4.21 20.94
CA MET A 241 23.24 3.49 22.17
C MET A 241 22.00 3.43 23.04
N ASP A 242 21.73 2.27 23.63
CA ASP A 242 20.68 2.17 24.63
C ASP A 242 21.14 2.81 25.96
N ARG A 243 20.26 2.79 26.97
CA ARG A 243 20.53 3.39 28.27
C ARG A 243 21.62 2.69 29.08
N ASN A 244 21.93 1.44 28.76
CA ASN A 244 22.99 0.65 29.39
C ASN A 244 24.34 0.88 28.72
N GLY A 245 24.35 1.60 27.59
CA GLY A 245 25.54 1.77 26.75
C GLY A 245 25.77 0.56 25.85
N ASP A 246 24.75 -0.26 25.61
CA ASP A 246 24.81 -1.32 24.61
C ASP A 246 24.50 -0.74 23.21
N GLU A 247 25.19 -1.27 22.21
CA GLU A 247 25.02 -0.84 20.83
C GLU A 247 23.67 -1.30 20.28
N VAL A 248 22.88 -0.35 19.77
CA VAL A 248 21.67 -0.65 19.00
C VAL A 248 22.03 -0.60 17.52
N PHE A 249 21.57 -1.59 16.78
CA PHE A 249 21.90 -1.74 15.36
C PHE A 249 21.08 -0.79 14.47
N SER A 250 21.22 0.51 14.71
CA SER A 250 20.62 1.62 13.96
C SER A 250 21.55 2.85 14.02
N ALA A 251 21.55 3.69 12.99
CA ALA A 251 22.37 4.91 12.97
C ALA A 251 21.66 6.06 13.67
N SER A 252 22.38 6.75 14.56
CA SER A 252 21.84 7.90 15.27
C SER A 252 21.90 9.18 14.45
N PHE A 253 20.76 9.85 14.32
CA PHE A 253 20.63 11.18 13.71
C PHE A 253 21.21 12.29 14.60
N ALA A 254 21.63 12.00 15.83
CA ALA A 254 22.37 12.95 16.66
C ALA A 254 23.73 13.29 16.03
N TYR A 255 24.32 12.38 15.26
CA TYR A 255 25.55 12.61 14.51
C TYR A 255 25.24 13.38 13.20
N PRO A 256 25.86 14.56 12.98
CA PRO A 256 25.68 15.33 11.74
C PRO A 256 26.04 14.54 10.47
N GLU A 257 26.99 13.62 10.55
CA GLU A 257 27.42 12.77 9.44
C GLU A 257 26.31 11.83 8.95
N VAL A 258 25.50 11.30 9.88
CA VAL A 258 24.35 10.45 9.55
C VAL A 258 23.26 11.27 8.87
N ARG A 259 22.95 12.45 9.41
CA ARG A 259 21.96 13.36 8.80
C ARG A 259 22.38 13.78 7.40
N LYS A 260 23.64 14.19 7.23
CA LYS A 260 24.21 14.56 5.94
C LYS A 260 24.08 13.42 4.91
N ALA A 261 24.46 12.19 5.29
CA ALA A 261 24.34 11.03 4.39
C ALA A 261 22.88 10.77 3.97
N LYS A 262 21.92 10.94 4.89
CA LYS A 262 20.50 10.80 4.58
C LYS A 262 19.98 11.93 3.67
N VAL A 263 20.41 13.18 3.91
CA VAL A 263 20.09 14.33 3.04
C VAL A 263 20.60 14.09 1.63
N GLU A 264 21.85 13.62 1.47
CA GLU A 264 22.43 13.29 0.17
C GLU A 264 21.62 12.22 -0.56
N GLN A 265 21.16 11.17 0.14
CA GLN A 265 20.31 10.13 -0.44
C GLN A 265 18.98 10.68 -0.98
N LEU A 266 18.29 11.56 -0.22
CA LEU A 266 17.04 12.17 -0.64
C LEU A 266 17.22 13.18 -1.78
N VAL A 267 18.30 13.97 -1.75
CA VAL A 267 18.65 14.90 -2.85
C VAL A 267 19.04 14.15 -4.12
N ALA A 268 19.66 12.97 -4.00
CA ALA A 268 19.91 12.07 -5.12
C ALA A 268 18.59 11.51 -5.67
N ALA A 269 17.66 11.10 -4.81
CA ALA A 269 16.33 10.65 -5.23
C ALA A 269 15.58 11.72 -6.04
N ALA A 270 15.58 12.97 -5.57
CA ALA A 270 15.01 14.10 -6.30
C ALA A 270 15.64 14.34 -7.68
N SER A 271 16.88 13.88 -7.92
CA SER A 271 17.57 14.10 -9.19
C SER A 271 17.03 13.26 -10.35
N HIS A 272 16.23 12.24 -10.07
CA HIS A 272 15.55 11.40 -11.06
C HIS A 272 14.20 11.98 -11.52
N GLY A 273 14.07 13.32 -11.49
CA GLY A 273 12.87 14.03 -11.92
C GLY A 273 11.66 13.90 -10.99
N ALA A 274 11.89 13.54 -9.73
CA ALA A 274 10.82 13.38 -8.74
C ALA A 274 10.04 14.69 -8.54
N ASP A 275 8.72 14.60 -8.39
CA ASP A 275 7.90 15.75 -8.03
C ASP A 275 7.97 16.07 -6.55
N ALA A 276 8.33 15.08 -5.71
CA ALA A 276 8.58 15.20 -4.27
C ALA A 276 9.58 14.14 -3.79
N VAL A 277 10.06 14.31 -2.56
CA VAL A 277 10.77 13.25 -1.82
C VAL A 277 10.02 12.92 -0.55
N GLU A 278 10.04 11.66 -0.14
CA GLU A 278 9.36 11.20 1.06
C GLU A 278 10.36 10.62 2.07
N VAL A 279 10.21 11.04 3.32
CA VAL A 279 10.91 10.45 4.47
C VAL A 279 10.00 9.40 5.08
N ILE A 280 10.39 8.13 4.97
CA ILE A 280 9.68 7.03 5.62
C ILE A 280 10.16 6.91 7.07
N ALA A 281 9.43 7.56 7.98
CA ALA A 281 9.72 7.51 9.40
C ALA A 281 9.30 6.17 10.02
N THR A 282 8.53 5.31 9.36
CA THR A 282 8.02 4.09 9.98
C THR A 282 8.99 2.90 9.96
N TYR A 283 10.22 3.07 9.48
CA TYR A 283 11.20 1.99 9.30
C TYR A 283 12.63 2.35 9.74
N GLY A 284 13.25 1.38 10.41
CA GLY A 284 14.65 1.49 10.87
C GLY A 284 14.81 2.29 12.15
N LEU A 285 13.83 2.14 13.05
CA LEU A 285 13.90 2.62 14.42
C LEU A 285 14.96 1.84 15.22
N PRO A 286 15.54 2.47 16.25
CA PRO A 286 15.36 3.86 16.70
C PRO A 286 16.27 4.85 15.92
N TYR A 287 15.91 6.14 15.90
CA TYR A 287 16.68 7.19 15.20
C TYR A 287 17.62 8.00 16.10
N VAL A 288 17.28 8.11 17.37
CA VAL A 288 18.02 8.84 18.40
C VAL A 288 17.71 8.13 19.73
N LEU A 289 18.71 7.85 20.56
CA LEU A 289 18.52 7.24 21.89
C LEU A 289 19.35 7.97 22.95
N PHE A 290 20.38 7.31 23.49
CA PHE A 290 21.19 7.74 24.63
C PHE A 290 22.69 7.84 24.28
N GLU A 291 23.04 7.76 22.99
CA GLU A 291 24.41 7.95 22.52
C GLU A 291 25.02 9.27 23.00
N LYS A 292 26.35 9.30 23.05
CA LYS A 292 27.12 10.38 23.67
C LYS A 292 26.67 11.80 23.25
N PRO A 293 26.42 12.12 21.96
CA PRO A 293 25.97 13.46 21.59
C PRO A 293 24.64 13.86 22.25
N VAL A 294 23.70 12.91 22.42
CA VAL A 294 22.42 13.16 23.10
C VAL A 294 22.64 13.34 24.59
N ALA A 295 23.43 12.47 25.21
CA ALA A 295 23.73 12.54 26.64
C ALA A 295 24.44 13.85 27.02
N ASP A 296 25.42 14.27 26.22
CA ASP A 296 26.13 15.54 26.40
C ASP A 296 25.17 16.73 26.25
N ALA A 297 24.34 16.76 25.19
CA ALA A 297 23.40 17.85 24.95
C ALA A 297 22.32 17.95 26.04
N PHE A 298 21.86 16.79 26.54
CA PHE A 298 20.91 16.75 27.66
C PHE A 298 21.56 17.25 28.95
N TYR A 299 22.80 16.86 29.24
CA TYR A 299 23.55 17.35 30.40
C TYR A 299 23.83 18.85 30.33
N GLU A 300 24.22 19.37 29.16
CA GLU A 300 24.44 20.80 28.96
C GLU A 300 23.16 21.62 29.23
N LYS A 301 22.00 21.10 28.79
CA LYS A 301 20.72 21.81 28.91
C LYS A 301 20.08 21.68 30.29
N TYR A 302 20.26 20.55 30.98
CA TYR A 302 19.50 20.21 32.19
C TYR A 302 20.35 19.84 33.42
N GLY A 303 21.67 19.71 33.28
CA GLY A 303 22.60 19.45 34.39
C GLY A 303 22.65 18.01 34.89
N GLU A 304 22.03 17.07 34.20
CA GLU A 304 22.01 15.63 34.53
C GLU A 304 22.01 14.78 33.25
N TYR A 305 22.28 13.48 33.37
CA TYR A 305 22.29 12.58 32.21
C TYR A 305 20.93 11.92 31.97
N PRO A 306 20.58 11.55 30.72
CA PRO A 306 19.24 11.06 30.36
C PRO A 306 18.99 9.59 30.71
N TYR A 307 20.00 8.82 31.10
CA TYR A 307 19.95 7.35 31.19
C TYR A 307 18.83 6.81 32.09
N GLU A 308 18.53 7.54 33.17
CA GLU A 308 17.52 7.16 34.17
C GLU A 308 16.10 7.59 33.80
N TYR A 309 15.90 8.22 32.65
CA TYR A 309 14.58 8.71 32.23
C TYR A 309 13.94 7.75 31.23
N PRO A 310 12.60 7.58 31.26
CA PRO A 310 11.89 6.87 30.21
C PRO A 310 11.98 7.64 28.89
N LEU A 311 11.79 6.95 27.76
CA LEU A 311 11.79 7.59 26.43
C LEU A 311 10.69 8.65 26.27
N ASP A 312 9.62 8.58 27.07
CA ASP A 312 8.55 9.58 27.06
C ASP A 312 8.81 10.82 27.94
N GLU A 313 9.99 10.92 28.58
CA GLU A 313 10.39 12.08 29.37
C GLU A 313 10.34 13.36 28.52
N PRO A 314 9.53 14.38 28.89
CA PRO A 314 9.30 15.56 28.04
C PRO A 314 10.57 16.28 27.60
N ARG A 315 11.57 16.36 28.48
CA ARG A 315 12.87 17.00 28.18
C ARG A 315 13.68 16.24 27.14
N LEU A 316 13.62 14.90 27.18
CA LEU A 316 14.34 14.02 26.27
C LEU A 316 13.63 14.02 24.90
N ARG A 317 12.30 13.92 24.89
CA ARG A 317 11.48 14.05 23.68
C ARG A 317 11.71 15.37 22.95
N ALA A 318 11.80 16.48 23.70
CA ALA A 318 12.09 17.79 23.12
C ALA A 318 13.48 17.81 22.46
N LEU A 319 14.50 17.19 23.07
CA LEU A 319 15.84 17.09 22.50
C LEU A 319 15.86 16.21 21.25
N HIS A 320 15.20 15.04 21.28
CA HIS A 320 15.05 14.19 20.10
C HIS A 320 14.35 14.95 18.96
N SER A 321 13.30 15.70 19.29
CA SER A 321 12.57 16.55 18.32
C SER A 321 13.43 17.65 17.72
N ASP A 322 14.29 18.30 18.53
CA ASP A 322 15.25 19.29 18.05
C ASP A 322 16.23 18.69 17.03
N ILE A 323 16.73 17.47 17.29
CA ILE A 323 17.67 16.76 16.40
C ILE A 323 17.01 16.40 15.07
N ILE A 324 15.82 15.79 15.11
CA ILE A 324 15.07 15.38 13.91
C ILE A 324 14.62 16.61 13.12
N THR A 325 14.15 17.67 13.79
CA THR A 325 13.85 18.94 13.11
C THR A 325 15.10 19.53 12.44
N GLY A 326 16.27 19.41 13.07
CA GLY A 326 17.56 19.78 12.48
C GLY A 326 17.81 19.06 11.14
N PHE A 327 17.57 17.75 11.09
CA PHE A 327 17.64 16.97 9.84
C PHE A 327 16.72 17.53 8.75
N PHE A 328 15.45 17.81 9.06
CA PHE A 328 14.51 18.35 8.07
C PHE A 328 14.90 19.75 7.57
N ARG A 329 15.48 20.60 8.43
CA ARG A 329 16.04 21.90 8.01
C ARG A 329 17.22 21.73 7.06
N GLU A 330 18.13 20.81 7.37
CA GLU A 330 19.27 20.46 6.50
C GLU A 330 18.76 19.93 5.13
N LEU A 331 17.76 19.05 5.13
CA LEU A 331 17.13 18.53 3.91
C LEU A 331 16.46 19.63 3.08
N ARG A 332 15.64 20.48 3.71
CA ARG A 332 14.96 21.59 3.04
C ARG A 332 15.94 22.56 2.41
N ALA A 333 16.98 22.94 3.16
CA ALA A 333 18.03 23.82 2.64
C ALA A 333 18.75 23.20 1.43
N ALA A 334 19.09 21.91 1.47
CA ALA A 334 19.78 21.24 0.37
C ALA A 334 18.91 21.13 -0.90
N LEU A 335 17.61 20.84 -0.75
CA LEU A 335 16.66 20.82 -1.87
C LEU A 335 16.45 22.23 -2.44
N ASP A 336 16.29 23.24 -1.59
CA ASP A 336 16.10 24.63 -2.00
C ASP A 336 17.33 25.19 -2.72
N GLU A 337 18.54 24.84 -2.27
CA GLU A 337 19.79 25.22 -2.92
C GLU A 337 19.89 24.64 -4.33
N LYS A 338 19.51 23.37 -4.51
CA LYS A 338 19.68 22.66 -5.79
C LYS A 338 18.57 22.93 -6.80
N TYR A 339 17.31 23.03 -6.34
CA TYR A 339 16.14 23.09 -7.22
C TYR A 339 15.38 24.42 -7.15
N GLY A 340 15.71 25.28 -6.18
CA GLY A 340 14.97 26.50 -5.87
C GLY A 340 14.01 26.31 -4.70
N LYS A 341 13.69 27.43 -4.04
CA LYS A 341 12.90 27.44 -2.81
C LYS A 341 11.54 26.78 -2.97
N ASN A 342 11.27 25.77 -2.16
CA ASN A 342 10.01 25.01 -2.10
C ASN A 342 9.58 24.41 -3.46
N VAL A 343 10.53 24.13 -4.36
CA VAL A 343 10.24 23.52 -5.66
C VAL A 343 9.97 22.03 -5.52
N ILE A 344 10.80 21.33 -4.74
CA ILE A 344 10.61 19.91 -4.41
C ILE A 344 9.97 19.83 -3.01
N PRO A 345 8.71 19.39 -2.88
CA PRO A 345 8.06 19.15 -1.60
C PRO A 345 8.74 18.02 -0.80
N ILE A 346 8.64 18.07 0.52
CA ILE A 346 8.99 16.96 1.41
C ILE A 346 7.71 16.35 1.97
N HIS A 347 7.54 15.06 1.76
CA HIS A 347 6.48 14.27 2.35
C HIS A 347 7.02 13.49 3.54
N LEU A 348 6.21 13.34 4.58
CA LEU A 348 6.55 12.54 5.75
C LEU A 348 5.56 11.38 5.85
N ARG A 349 6.04 10.14 5.73
CA ARG A 349 5.26 9.00 6.21
C ARG A 349 5.48 8.84 7.70
N GLY A 350 4.55 9.43 8.44
CA GLY A 350 4.51 9.41 9.89
C GLY A 350 3.81 8.18 10.43
N TYR A 351 3.43 8.27 11.70
CA TYR A 351 2.78 7.21 12.45
C TYR A 351 1.27 7.43 12.52
N ASN A 352 0.60 6.72 13.42
CA ASN A 352 -0.86 6.69 13.42
C ASN A 352 -1.46 8.02 13.87
N SER A 353 -0.94 8.62 14.94
CA SER A 353 -1.35 9.91 15.50
C SER A 353 -0.21 10.93 15.56
N ILE A 354 -0.55 12.19 15.83
CA ILE A 354 0.44 13.25 16.08
C ILE A 354 1.32 12.88 17.28
N GLU A 355 0.75 12.28 18.32
CA GLU A 355 1.50 11.89 19.50
C GLU A 355 2.47 10.73 19.22
N ASP A 356 2.07 9.75 18.40
CA ASP A 356 2.96 8.67 17.95
C ASP A 356 4.18 9.25 17.20
N CYS A 357 3.97 10.30 16.39
CA CYS A 357 5.05 11.00 15.71
C CYS A 357 5.96 11.72 16.71
N ASN A 358 5.37 12.51 17.61
CA ASN A 358 6.10 13.28 18.62
C ASN A 358 6.90 12.38 19.58
N TYR A 359 6.39 11.19 19.89
CA TYR A 359 7.07 10.21 20.75
C TYR A 359 8.43 9.83 20.17
N LEU A 360 8.52 9.74 18.84
CA LEU A 360 9.71 9.30 18.10
C LEU A 360 10.55 10.48 17.58
N GLY A 361 10.30 11.68 18.11
CA GLY A 361 11.03 12.90 17.76
C GLY A 361 10.51 13.62 16.50
N PHE A 362 9.39 13.21 15.91
CA PHE A 362 8.80 13.92 14.78
C PHE A 362 7.75 14.91 15.27
N ASP A 363 8.20 16.11 15.67
CA ASP A 363 7.31 17.24 15.97
C ASP A 363 6.65 17.77 14.68
N VAL A 364 5.63 17.05 14.21
CA VAL A 364 4.98 17.33 12.92
C VAL A 364 4.38 18.72 12.86
N LEU A 365 3.95 19.28 14.00
CA LEU A 365 3.44 20.64 14.06
C LEU A 365 4.55 21.65 13.78
N ARG A 366 5.70 21.50 14.45
CA ARG A 366 6.84 22.37 14.20
C ARG A 366 7.40 22.21 12.79
N LEU A 367 7.51 20.97 12.29
CA LEU A 367 7.93 20.71 10.92
C LEU A 367 7.02 21.44 9.91
N ALA A 368 5.71 21.42 10.14
CA ALA A 368 4.73 22.10 9.30
C ALA A 368 4.79 23.64 9.43
N GLU A 369 4.82 24.17 10.66
CA GLU A 369 4.89 25.62 10.92
C GLU A 369 6.18 26.27 10.38
N GLU A 370 7.28 25.51 10.33
CA GLU A 370 8.55 25.94 9.73
C GLU A 370 8.62 25.71 8.20
N GLY A 371 7.58 25.13 7.59
CA GLY A 371 7.54 24.84 6.15
C GLY A 371 8.56 23.77 5.72
N LEU A 372 8.84 22.80 6.58
CA LEU A 372 9.80 21.73 6.34
C LEU A 372 9.18 20.47 5.75
N ILE A 373 7.86 20.35 5.82
CA ILE A 373 7.06 19.29 5.21
C ILE A 373 5.82 19.90 4.54
N ASP A 374 5.38 19.25 3.47
CA ASP A 374 4.26 19.68 2.64
C ASP A 374 3.07 18.70 2.73
N SER A 375 3.37 17.43 3.04
CA SER A 375 2.35 16.43 3.32
C SER A 375 2.76 15.43 4.39
N VAL A 376 1.76 14.84 5.04
CA VAL A 376 1.90 13.73 5.99
C VAL A 376 1.04 12.56 5.55
N GLU A 377 1.65 11.39 5.47
CA GLU A 377 0.97 10.11 5.34
C GLU A 377 0.94 9.39 6.67
N THR A 378 -0.25 9.06 7.16
CA THR A 378 -0.38 8.34 8.43
C THR A 378 -0.23 6.84 8.21
N HIS A 379 0.37 6.15 9.19
CA HIS A 379 0.59 4.71 9.15
C HIS A 379 0.17 4.09 10.48
N ALA A 380 -0.47 2.92 10.48
CA ALA A 380 -0.98 2.28 11.70
C ALA A 380 0.09 1.86 12.72
N ARG A 381 1.38 2.08 12.43
CA ARG A 381 2.49 1.65 13.29
C ARG A 381 2.60 2.54 14.52
N ARG A 382 2.99 1.93 15.64
CA ARG A 382 3.21 2.62 16.92
C ARG A 382 4.38 2.01 17.67
N PHE A 383 5.07 2.86 18.42
CA PHE A 383 6.23 2.48 19.20
C PHE A 383 6.22 3.20 20.54
N TYR A 384 6.18 2.43 21.63
CA TYR A 384 6.19 2.95 22.99
C TYR A 384 7.11 2.12 23.87
N GLU A 385 7.81 2.77 24.79
CA GLU A 385 8.52 2.10 25.85
C GLU A 385 7.57 1.81 27.00
N THR A 386 7.49 0.54 27.37
CA THR A 386 6.73 0.09 28.53
C THR A 386 7.68 -0.11 29.69
N VAL A 387 7.48 0.65 30.77
CA VAL A 387 8.28 0.55 31.99
C VAL A 387 7.37 0.17 33.16
N PRO A 388 7.42 -1.10 33.61
CA PRO A 388 6.67 -1.55 34.78
C PRO A 388 6.94 -0.70 36.03
N ALA A 389 5.92 -0.53 36.87
CA ALA A 389 5.98 0.34 38.04
C ALA A 389 7.07 -0.10 39.04
N GLU A 390 7.34 -1.40 39.16
CA GLU A 390 8.34 -1.98 40.06
C GLU A 390 9.79 -1.60 39.73
N ILE A 391 10.03 -1.14 38.49
CA ILE A 391 11.34 -0.74 37.99
C ILE A 391 11.61 0.75 38.26
N ARG A 392 10.66 1.51 38.79
CA ARG A 392 10.84 2.95 39.04
C ARG A 392 11.63 3.20 40.33
N LYS A 393 12.41 4.28 40.37
CA LYS A 393 13.27 4.66 41.52
C LYS A 393 12.54 5.46 42.58
N ASP A 394 11.62 6.31 42.15
CA ASP A 394 11.01 7.37 42.94
C ASP A 394 9.50 7.24 43.02
N ASP A 395 8.93 7.84 44.07
CA ASP A 395 7.49 7.83 44.32
C ASP A 395 6.70 8.61 43.26
N ASP A 396 7.37 9.55 42.56
CA ASP A 396 6.78 10.34 41.47
C ASP A 396 6.88 9.65 40.10
N ASN A 397 7.49 8.47 40.05
CA ASN A 397 7.67 7.67 38.85
C ASN A 397 8.44 8.39 37.74
N SER A 398 9.28 9.39 38.04
CA SER A 398 10.03 10.12 37.01
C SER A 398 11.30 9.39 36.56
N LYS A 399 11.88 8.54 37.41
CA LYS A 399 13.16 7.85 37.14
C LYS A 399 13.04 6.33 37.16
N ILE A 400 13.93 5.71 36.39
CA ILE A 400 14.06 4.26 36.18
C ILE A 400 15.26 3.75 36.97
N ASP A 401 15.05 2.66 37.69
CA ASP A 401 16.09 1.91 38.39
C ASP A 401 16.82 1.05 37.36
N ILE A 402 17.99 1.52 36.93
CA ILE A 402 18.77 0.89 35.85
C ILE A 402 19.14 -0.56 36.19
N GLU A 403 19.43 -0.86 37.45
CA GLU A 403 19.76 -2.24 37.84
C GLU A 403 18.55 -3.16 37.68
N LYS A 404 17.36 -2.69 38.12
CA LYS A 404 16.11 -3.44 37.95
C LYS A 404 15.70 -3.52 36.48
N PHE A 405 15.91 -2.44 35.70
CA PHE A 405 15.54 -2.40 34.29
C PHE A 405 16.39 -3.36 33.47
N SER A 406 17.71 -3.37 33.68
CA SER A 406 18.62 -4.32 33.04
C SER A 406 18.27 -5.76 33.39
N LYS A 407 17.92 -6.03 34.65
CA LYS A 407 17.42 -7.34 35.05
C LYS A 407 16.12 -7.71 34.34
N TYR A 408 15.17 -6.77 34.28
CA TYR A 408 13.90 -6.96 33.57
C TYR A 408 14.10 -7.26 32.09
N LEU A 409 15.00 -6.55 31.39
CA LEU A 409 15.28 -6.83 29.96
C LEU A 409 15.81 -8.25 29.72
N VAL A 410 16.56 -8.80 30.67
CA VAL A 410 17.08 -10.18 30.58
C VAL A 410 15.99 -11.22 30.91
N GLU A 411 15.08 -10.89 31.83
CA GLU A 411 14.06 -11.81 32.34
C GLU A 411 12.72 -11.75 31.58
N CYS A 412 12.43 -10.64 30.89
CA CYS A 412 11.14 -10.43 30.24
C CYS A 412 10.98 -11.31 29.00
N GLU A 413 9.82 -11.97 28.89
CA GLU A 413 9.45 -12.75 27.71
C GLU A 413 9.03 -11.86 26.52
N SER A 414 8.74 -10.58 26.77
CA SER A 414 8.35 -9.58 25.77
C SER A 414 9.36 -8.43 25.68
N THR A 415 9.40 -7.74 24.54
CA THR A 415 10.25 -6.55 24.37
C THR A 415 9.76 -5.40 25.24
N ALA A 416 10.67 -4.65 25.87
CA ALA A 416 10.32 -3.41 26.59
C ALA A 416 9.84 -2.28 25.68
N ILE A 417 10.01 -2.46 24.36
CA ILE A 417 9.42 -1.62 23.33
C ILE A 417 8.21 -2.34 22.75
N LEU A 418 7.03 -1.77 22.96
CA LEU A 418 5.83 -2.16 22.25
C LEU A 418 5.94 -1.69 20.81
N ALA A 419 6.00 -2.63 19.86
CA ALA A 419 5.97 -2.35 18.43
C ALA A 419 4.70 -2.94 17.84
N GLU A 420 3.63 -2.14 17.77
CA GLU A 420 2.36 -2.57 17.22
C GLU A 420 2.28 -2.20 15.74
N ASN A 421 1.95 -3.20 14.93
CA ASN A 421 1.62 -3.02 13.51
C ASN A 421 0.11 -3.02 13.26
N GLU A 422 -0.71 -3.20 14.30
CA GLU A 422 -2.12 -3.49 14.10
C GLU A 422 -2.98 -2.26 13.87
N ALA A 423 -3.96 -2.41 12.97
CA ALA A 423 -5.03 -1.46 12.70
C ALA A 423 -6.02 -1.30 13.88
N CYS A 424 -5.74 -1.94 15.02
CA CYS A 424 -6.47 -1.77 16.25
C CYS A 424 -6.22 -0.34 16.74
N TYR A 425 -7.20 0.55 16.57
CA TYR A 425 -7.23 1.88 17.19
C TYR A 425 -7.33 1.79 18.73
N ALA A 426 -6.75 0.77 19.36
CA ALA A 426 -6.68 0.64 20.80
C ALA A 426 -5.85 1.82 21.34
N PRO A 427 -6.23 2.44 22.48
CA PRO A 427 -5.40 3.45 23.10
C PRO A 427 -4.00 2.91 23.41
N SER A 428 -2.99 3.71 23.09
CA SER A 428 -1.63 3.48 23.56
C SER A 428 -1.45 4.19 24.89
N VAL A 429 -0.76 3.51 25.80
CA VAL A 429 -0.36 4.06 27.10
C VAL A 429 1.12 4.42 27.06
N ASN A 430 1.48 5.55 27.67
CA ASN A 430 2.86 5.96 27.82
C ASN A 430 3.55 5.15 28.93
N SER A 431 4.81 5.46 29.26
CA SER A 431 5.55 4.69 30.25
C SER A 431 4.86 4.73 31.62
N ARG A 432 4.14 5.82 31.94
CA ARG A 432 3.41 6.03 33.20
C ARG A 432 2.03 5.36 33.23
N GLY A 433 1.65 4.63 32.17
CA GLY A 433 0.34 4.00 32.05
C GLY A 433 -0.78 5.00 31.71
N GLU A 434 -0.43 6.25 31.36
CA GLU A 434 -1.40 7.25 30.94
C GLU A 434 -1.72 7.03 29.47
N GLN A 435 -3.00 7.10 29.13
CA GLN A 435 -3.41 7.05 27.74
C GLN A 435 -2.99 8.34 27.02
N VAL A 436 -2.29 8.21 25.89
CA VAL A 436 -1.74 9.36 25.15
C VAL A 436 -2.20 9.47 23.69
N THR A 437 -2.79 8.42 23.11
CA THR A 437 -3.29 8.45 21.73
C THR A 437 -4.83 8.51 21.65
N PRO A 438 -5.39 8.95 20.50
CA PRO A 438 -6.82 8.88 20.23
C PRO A 438 -7.38 7.46 20.43
N LEU A 439 -8.60 7.34 20.95
CA LEU A 439 -9.28 6.07 21.22
C LEU A 439 -9.88 5.44 19.97
N THR A 440 -10.08 6.23 18.93
CA THR A 440 -10.83 5.80 17.75
C THR A 440 -10.24 6.33 16.45
N PHE A 441 -10.57 5.66 15.35
CA PHE A 441 -10.29 6.15 14.01
C PHE A 441 -10.80 7.58 13.79
N VAL A 442 -12.04 7.84 14.20
CA VAL A 442 -12.71 9.14 14.02
C VAL A 442 -11.99 10.27 14.77
N GLU A 443 -11.60 10.05 16.01
CA GLU A 443 -10.84 11.05 16.78
C GLU A 443 -9.48 11.33 16.14
N ASN A 444 -8.80 10.28 15.66
CA ASN A 444 -7.54 10.44 14.94
C ASN A 444 -7.71 11.24 13.63
N VAL A 445 -8.77 10.96 12.86
CA VAL A 445 -9.09 11.73 11.65
C VAL A 445 -9.33 13.20 11.98
N LYS A 446 -10.09 13.50 13.02
CA LYS A 446 -10.33 14.88 13.45
C LYS A 446 -9.06 15.60 13.88
N GLN A 447 -8.20 14.95 14.67
CA GLN A 447 -6.92 15.52 15.10
C GLN A 447 -6.05 15.91 13.89
N TRP A 448 -5.91 15.00 12.93
CA TRP A 448 -5.14 15.27 11.71
C TRP A 448 -5.80 16.32 10.81
N THR A 449 -7.13 16.36 10.76
CA THR A 449 -7.89 17.38 10.02
C THR A 449 -7.67 18.77 10.62
N GLU A 450 -7.69 18.89 11.95
CA GLU A 450 -7.36 20.13 12.65
C GLU A 450 -5.93 20.57 12.37
N PHE A 451 -4.98 19.64 12.39
CA PHE A 451 -3.59 19.88 11.98
C PHE A 451 -3.49 20.40 10.54
N ALA A 452 -4.14 19.73 9.59
CA ALA A 452 -4.14 20.13 8.18
C ALA A 452 -4.73 21.54 8.00
N ASN A 453 -5.87 21.83 8.64
CA ASN A 453 -6.51 23.14 8.59
C ASN A 453 -5.66 24.24 9.22
N LYS A 454 -4.94 23.94 10.31
CA LYS A 454 -4.08 24.90 11.00
C LYS A 454 -2.83 25.23 10.18
N THR A 455 -2.24 24.23 9.53
CA THR A 455 -0.89 24.35 8.95
C THR A 455 -0.88 24.48 7.43
N GLY A 456 -1.95 24.06 6.75
CA GLY A 456 -1.99 23.94 5.30
C GLY A 456 -1.28 22.69 4.75
N VAL A 457 -0.67 21.87 5.61
CA VAL A 457 -0.04 20.60 5.23
C VAL A 457 -1.12 19.59 4.84
N ARG A 458 -0.92 18.90 3.72
CA ARG A 458 -1.88 17.89 3.25
C ARG A 458 -1.74 16.59 4.04
N VAL A 459 -2.84 15.99 4.48
CA VAL A 459 -2.82 14.70 5.19
C VAL A 459 -3.47 13.61 4.36
N TYR A 460 -2.78 12.49 4.23
CA TYR A 460 -3.27 11.26 3.62
C TYR A 460 -3.40 10.18 4.71
N HIS A 461 -4.61 9.67 4.90
CA HIS A 461 -4.91 8.73 5.95
C HIS A 461 -4.63 7.28 5.54
N GLY A 462 -3.83 6.59 6.34
CA GLY A 462 -3.48 5.20 6.12
C GLY A 462 -4.69 4.27 6.16
N MET A 463 -4.90 3.56 5.06
CA MET A 463 -5.91 2.50 4.95
C MET A 463 -5.32 1.10 5.22
N SER A 464 -4.31 1.00 6.10
CA SER A 464 -3.44 -0.19 6.31
C SER A 464 -4.13 -1.55 6.13
N HIS A 465 -3.76 -2.45 5.21
CA HIS A 465 -2.54 -3.25 4.88
C HIS A 465 -2.33 -4.59 5.61
N TYR A 466 -3.28 -5.11 6.41
CA TYR A 466 -3.30 -6.55 6.77
C TYR A 466 -4.33 -7.38 6.00
N PHE A 467 -4.64 -6.98 4.76
CA PHE A 467 -5.29 -7.87 3.79
C PHE A 467 -4.37 -9.01 3.31
N GLN A 468 -3.05 -8.89 3.50
CA GLN A 468 -2.07 -9.73 2.82
C GLN A 468 -1.53 -10.94 3.60
N ALA A 469 -1.51 -10.91 4.93
CA ALA A 469 -0.92 -12.00 5.70
C ALA A 469 -1.94 -13.08 6.07
N GLY A 470 -2.69 -13.64 5.11
CA GLY A 470 -3.50 -14.85 5.34
C GLY A 470 -4.57 -14.79 6.44
N MET A 471 -4.86 -13.61 6.99
CA MET A 471 -5.75 -13.39 8.14
C MET A 471 -7.13 -12.85 7.78
N ALA A 472 -7.47 -12.80 6.49
CA ALA A 472 -8.86 -12.69 6.06
C ALA A 472 -9.74 -13.88 6.52
N LEU A 473 -9.16 -14.89 7.18
CA LEU A 473 -9.89 -16.05 7.70
C LEU A 473 -10.33 -15.93 9.18
N TRP A 474 -9.94 -14.89 9.94
CA TRP A 474 -10.11 -14.95 11.42
C TRP A 474 -10.57 -13.68 12.13
N HIS A 475 -10.80 -12.56 11.43
CA HIS A 475 -11.36 -11.38 12.09
C HIS A 475 -12.68 -10.97 11.45
N ASP A 476 -13.76 -11.22 12.19
CA ASP A 476 -15.12 -10.67 12.01
C ASP A 476 -15.17 -9.12 12.00
N ASN A 477 -14.01 -8.47 12.13
CA ASN A 477 -13.81 -7.02 12.11
C ASN A 477 -13.15 -6.52 10.81
N MET A 478 -13.32 -7.23 9.67
CA MET A 478 -13.13 -6.64 8.33
C MET A 478 -14.21 -5.57 8.09
N HIS A 479 -14.21 -4.52 8.92
CA HIS A 479 -15.08 -3.38 8.73
C HIS A 479 -14.85 -2.82 7.33
N TYR A 480 -15.96 -2.69 6.60
CA TYR A 480 -16.03 -2.48 5.17
C TYR A 480 -15.13 -1.28 4.78
N PRO A 481 -14.14 -1.46 3.88
CA PRO A 481 -13.24 -0.37 3.50
C PRO A 481 -13.99 0.89 3.05
N ARG A 482 -15.19 0.71 2.49
CA ARG A 482 -16.13 1.76 2.15
C ARG A 482 -16.67 2.51 3.37
N GLU A 483 -17.13 1.83 4.42
CA GLU A 483 -17.55 2.50 5.67
C GLU A 483 -16.41 3.29 6.29
N LYS A 484 -15.18 2.74 6.27
CA LYS A 484 -13.99 3.45 6.75
C LYS A 484 -13.70 4.69 5.89
N LEU A 485 -13.83 4.61 4.57
CA LEU A 485 -13.69 5.75 3.65
C LEU A 485 -14.80 6.79 3.88
N CYS A 486 -16.06 6.38 4.00
CA CYS A 486 -17.17 7.29 4.32
C CYS A 486 -16.91 7.98 5.67
N SER A 487 -16.56 7.21 6.70
CA SER A 487 -16.22 7.73 8.03
C SER A 487 -15.04 8.70 7.99
N LEU A 488 -14.02 8.43 7.18
CA LEU A 488 -12.91 9.37 6.95
C LEU A 488 -13.43 10.73 6.44
N TYR A 489 -14.19 10.70 5.34
CA TYR A 489 -14.66 11.92 4.68
C TYR A 489 -15.69 12.69 5.52
N GLU A 490 -16.60 11.99 6.19
CA GLU A 490 -17.58 12.57 7.12
C GLU A 490 -16.90 13.31 8.30
N ASN A 491 -15.69 12.90 8.65
CA ASN A 491 -14.92 13.50 9.73
C ASN A 491 -13.81 14.46 9.25
N GLY A 492 -13.85 14.85 7.97
CA GLY A 492 -13.03 15.92 7.40
C GLY A 492 -11.69 15.47 6.81
N GLY A 493 -11.39 14.17 6.80
CA GLY A 493 -10.22 13.67 6.09
C GLY A 493 -10.35 13.90 4.58
N GLU A 494 -9.27 14.28 3.90
CA GLU A 494 -9.32 14.68 2.48
C GLU A 494 -8.54 13.76 1.53
N GLY A 495 -7.57 13.02 2.06
CA GLY A 495 -6.70 12.14 1.30
C GLY A 495 -6.56 10.77 1.96
N ILE A 496 -6.24 9.77 1.15
CA ILE A 496 -5.98 8.40 1.59
C ILE A 496 -4.59 7.96 1.16
N THR A 497 -3.95 7.12 1.95
CA THR A 497 -2.72 6.43 1.54
C THR A 497 -2.89 4.91 1.61
N ILE A 498 -2.43 4.24 0.55
CA ILE A 498 -2.40 2.78 0.43
C ILE A 498 -0.94 2.35 0.34
N TYR A 499 -0.47 1.65 1.37
CA TYR A 499 0.88 1.11 1.42
C TYR A 499 0.92 -0.32 0.89
N GLY A 500 1.86 -0.61 -0.01
CA GLY A 500 1.97 -1.91 -0.65
C GLY A 500 0.83 -2.17 -1.63
N ALA A 501 0.48 -1.19 -2.45
CA ALA A 501 -0.68 -1.29 -3.32
C ALA A 501 -0.59 -2.42 -4.38
N SER A 502 0.64 -2.82 -4.78
CA SER A 502 1.01 -4.00 -5.61
C SER A 502 0.33 -5.27 -5.18
N ALA A 503 0.08 -5.30 -3.89
CA ALA A 503 -0.35 -6.38 -3.09
C ALA A 503 -1.88 -6.38 -2.93
N PHE A 504 -2.54 -5.22 -3.07
CA PHE A 504 -4.00 -5.06 -3.14
C PHE A 504 -4.57 -5.34 -4.55
N TYR A 505 -3.78 -5.20 -5.62
CA TYR A 505 -4.23 -5.54 -6.98
C TYR A 505 -4.56 -7.01 -7.18
N GLN A 506 -4.14 -7.87 -6.25
CA GLN A 506 -4.57 -9.26 -6.22
C GLN A 506 -6.03 -9.42 -5.75
N VAL A 507 -6.78 -8.33 -5.59
CA VAL A 507 -8.15 -8.33 -5.09
C VAL A 507 -8.98 -7.28 -5.86
N PRO A 508 -9.47 -7.57 -7.09
CA PRO A 508 -10.08 -6.57 -7.98
C PRO A 508 -11.25 -5.79 -7.38
N VAL A 509 -12.03 -6.41 -6.50
CA VAL A 509 -13.14 -5.70 -5.84
C VAL A 509 -12.64 -4.66 -4.84
N ALA A 510 -11.56 -4.95 -4.10
CA ALA A 510 -10.93 -3.94 -3.26
C ALA A 510 -10.36 -2.82 -4.15
N TRP A 511 -9.76 -3.18 -5.28
CA TRP A 511 -9.23 -2.19 -6.22
C TRP A 511 -10.32 -1.31 -6.86
N ASP A 512 -11.47 -1.84 -7.25
CA ASP A 512 -12.58 -1.05 -7.80
C ASP A 512 -12.99 0.05 -6.82
N LEU A 513 -13.19 -0.31 -5.55
CA LEU A 513 -13.46 0.65 -4.48
C LEU A 513 -12.33 1.65 -4.29
N TYR A 514 -11.08 1.21 -4.19
CA TYR A 514 -9.94 2.10 -3.96
C TYR A 514 -9.64 3.01 -5.14
N SER A 515 -9.86 2.53 -6.37
CA SER A 515 -9.66 3.29 -7.60
C SER A 515 -10.59 4.51 -7.67
N LYS A 516 -11.75 4.43 -7.02
CA LYS A 516 -12.74 5.50 -6.91
C LYS A 516 -12.85 6.09 -5.51
N ALA A 517 -11.89 5.82 -4.64
CA ALA A 517 -11.98 6.26 -3.25
C ALA A 517 -11.94 7.79 -3.11
N GLY A 518 -11.57 8.54 -4.14
CA GLY A 518 -11.63 9.99 -4.18
C GLY A 518 -13.01 10.56 -4.52
N HIS A 519 -13.94 9.74 -5.03
CA HIS A 519 -15.33 10.10 -5.30
C HIS A 519 -16.18 10.11 -4.02
N LYS A 520 -15.83 10.99 -3.07
CA LYS A 520 -16.44 11.05 -1.73
C LYS A 520 -17.97 11.09 -1.73
N ASP A 521 -18.58 11.76 -2.72
CA ASP A 521 -20.02 11.95 -2.80
C ASP A 521 -20.74 10.72 -3.39
N GLU A 522 -20.00 9.88 -4.13
CA GLU A 522 -20.50 8.63 -4.71
C GLU A 522 -20.29 7.44 -3.77
N LEU A 523 -19.26 7.47 -2.92
CA LEU A 523 -18.94 6.39 -1.99
C LEU A 523 -20.13 5.87 -1.17
N PRO A 524 -21.03 6.69 -0.60
CA PRO A 524 -22.19 6.19 0.13
C PRO A 524 -23.18 5.44 -0.76
N THR A 525 -23.21 5.76 -2.06
CA THR A 525 -24.08 5.12 -3.06
C THR A 525 -23.46 3.91 -3.72
N MET A 526 -22.13 3.78 -3.64
CA MET A 526 -21.48 2.52 -3.96
C MET A 526 -22.08 1.45 -3.04
N PRO A 527 -22.34 0.24 -3.54
CA PRO A 527 -22.97 -0.78 -2.74
C PRO A 527 -22.18 -1.01 -1.43
N ASP A 528 -22.88 -0.98 -0.29
CA ASP A 528 -22.37 -1.61 0.93
C ASP A 528 -22.02 -3.05 0.51
N TYR A 529 -20.94 -3.61 1.03
CA TYR A 529 -20.66 -5.03 0.78
C TYR A 529 -21.14 -5.91 1.96
N PRO A 530 -22.33 -5.72 2.59
CA PRO A 530 -22.52 -6.09 3.97
C PRO A 530 -22.77 -7.58 4.18
N ASN A 531 -23.04 -8.39 3.13
CA ASN A 531 -23.33 -9.83 3.28
C ASN A 531 -23.04 -10.69 2.03
N GLY A 532 -22.11 -10.28 1.16
CA GLY A 532 -21.86 -10.96 -0.11
C GLY A 532 -21.66 -9.95 -1.24
N TYR A 533 -20.42 -9.50 -1.38
CA TYR A 533 -19.72 -9.32 -2.64
C TYR A 533 -20.48 -8.90 -3.95
N ASN A 534 -21.37 -7.92 -3.90
CA ASN A 534 -22.12 -7.44 -5.07
C ASN A 534 -21.33 -6.57 -6.09
N GLY A 535 -20.01 -6.70 -6.16
CA GLY A 535 -19.22 -6.26 -7.32
C GLY A 535 -19.04 -7.37 -8.36
N TYR A 536 -19.49 -8.58 -8.01
CA TYR A 536 -19.45 -9.72 -8.87
C TYR A 536 -20.75 -10.53 -8.80
N THR A 537 -20.97 -11.35 -9.81
CA THR A 537 -22.02 -12.37 -9.79
C THR A 537 -21.36 -13.72 -9.50
N ALA A 538 -21.70 -14.35 -8.37
CA ALA A 538 -21.25 -15.70 -8.08
C ALA A 538 -22.15 -16.73 -8.76
N TYR A 539 -21.54 -17.75 -9.35
CA TYR A 539 -22.25 -18.89 -9.89
C TYR A 539 -21.83 -20.18 -9.19
N ARG A 540 -22.83 -20.99 -8.88
CA ARG A 540 -22.62 -22.33 -8.34
C ARG A 540 -22.37 -23.27 -9.50
N MET A 541 -21.15 -23.77 -9.61
CA MET A 541 -20.82 -24.79 -10.58
C MET A 541 -21.48 -26.14 -10.20
N LEU A 542 -22.10 -26.75 -11.19
CA LEU A 542 -22.90 -27.97 -11.10
C LEU A 542 -22.17 -29.15 -11.74
N LEU A 543 -21.59 -28.95 -12.93
CA LEU A 543 -20.86 -29.98 -13.68
C LEU A 543 -19.49 -29.47 -14.17
N ILE A 544 -18.51 -30.36 -14.20
CA ILE A 544 -17.24 -30.22 -14.95
C ILE A 544 -17.08 -31.48 -15.79
N ASP A 545 -16.98 -31.37 -17.11
CA ASP A 545 -16.85 -32.53 -18.02
C ASP A 545 -17.92 -33.61 -17.79
N GLY A 546 -19.16 -33.14 -17.55
CA GLY A 546 -20.32 -33.99 -17.25
C GLY A 546 -20.29 -34.64 -15.86
N ILE A 547 -19.23 -34.42 -15.08
CA ILE A 547 -19.10 -34.92 -13.71
C ILE A 547 -19.78 -33.94 -12.77
N ASN A 548 -20.76 -34.46 -12.01
CA ASN A 548 -21.47 -33.66 -11.02
C ASN A 548 -20.52 -33.24 -9.89
N TYR A 549 -20.24 -31.95 -9.83
CA TYR A 549 -19.31 -31.35 -8.89
C TYR A 549 -19.79 -31.53 -7.43
N ASN A 550 -21.10 -31.46 -7.19
CA ASN A 550 -21.67 -31.62 -5.85
C ASN A 550 -21.43 -33.02 -5.27
N ARG A 551 -21.14 -34.03 -6.09
CA ARG A 551 -20.82 -35.38 -5.60
C ARG A 551 -19.47 -35.45 -4.90
N PHE A 552 -18.58 -34.50 -5.17
CA PHE A 552 -17.20 -34.52 -4.74
C PHE A 552 -16.80 -33.23 -4.04
N GLN A 553 -17.71 -32.51 -3.36
CA GLN A 553 -17.31 -31.38 -2.51
C GLN A 553 -16.19 -31.88 -1.59
N PRO A 554 -14.92 -31.52 -1.84
CA PRO A 554 -13.86 -32.00 -0.97
C PRO A 554 -14.09 -31.28 0.36
N ILE A 555 -14.07 -32.03 1.46
CA ILE A 555 -14.07 -31.47 2.81
C ILE A 555 -12.68 -30.85 3.05
N TRP A 556 -12.28 -29.88 2.21
CA TRP A 556 -11.00 -29.17 2.12
C TRP A 556 -9.92 -29.77 1.18
N GLY A 557 -9.48 -28.97 0.21
CA GLY A 557 -8.04 -28.73 -0.05
C GLY A 557 -7.25 -29.68 -0.97
N GLY A 558 -7.80 -30.15 -2.10
CA GLY A 558 -7.05 -30.94 -3.09
C GLY A 558 -7.46 -30.69 -4.51
#